data_AF-A0A4R8TEU8-F1
#
_entry.id   AF-A0A4R8TEU8-F1
#
_cell.length_a   1.000
_cell.length_b   1.000
_cell.length_c   1.000
_cell.angle_alpha   90.00
_cell.angle_beta   90.00
_cell.angle_gamma   90.00
#
_symmetry.space_group_name_H-M   'P 1'
#
loop_
_entity.id
_entity.type
_entity.pdbx_description
1 polymer ?
#
loop_
_entity_poly.entity_id
_entity_poly.type
_entity_poly.pdbx_seq_one_letter_code
_entity_poly.pdbx_strand_id
1 'polypeptide(L)'
;MAAASGNTGWAQLRQQARSLETQRENVISQLARLLDSEATLTSSALKQNNLALLREKHAEHKRDLVRLRNTIAQARDRAHLLTNVRSDIDEYRANNPEAAEAEYMLAERSRIDNSHSMADSVLSQAYAVQDSFNIQRETLASINRRITMAASQVPGLNSLIGRISAKKRRDGIIMGAFIAFCFLVFWWFL
;
A
#
# COMPACT_ATOMS: atom_id res chain seq x y z
N MET A 1 -7.71 -21.69 -33.35
CA MET A 1 -7.46 -20.33 -33.91
C MET A 1 -7.23 -19.23 -32.85
N ALA A 2 -7.27 -19.48 -31.54
CA ALA A 2 -7.11 -18.43 -30.50
C ALA A 2 -5.65 -18.06 -30.14
N ALA A 3 -4.64 -18.83 -30.59
CA ALA A 3 -3.23 -18.58 -30.23
C ALA A 3 -2.60 -17.38 -30.98
N ALA A 4 -3.17 -16.96 -32.12
CA ALA A 4 -2.59 -15.91 -32.95
C ALA A 4 -2.76 -14.49 -32.36
N SER A 5 -3.86 -14.20 -31.64
CA SER A 5 -4.09 -12.85 -31.09
C SER A 5 -3.29 -12.57 -29.81
N GLY A 6 -3.02 -13.59 -29.00
CA GLY A 6 -2.15 -13.45 -27.83
C GLY A 6 -0.70 -13.13 -28.24
N ASN A 7 -0.19 -13.81 -29.26
CA ASN A 7 1.20 -13.66 -29.70
C ASN A 7 1.47 -12.26 -30.31
N THR A 8 0.50 -11.69 -31.02
CA THR A 8 0.59 -10.32 -31.56
C THR A 8 0.52 -9.26 -30.46
N GLY A 9 -0.35 -9.44 -29.45
CA GLY A 9 -0.42 -8.56 -28.29
C GLY A 9 0.88 -8.52 -27.47
N TRP A 10 1.49 -9.68 -27.21
CA TRP A 10 2.79 -9.75 -26.53
C TRP A 10 3.93 -9.10 -27.32
N ALA A 11 3.91 -9.24 -28.65
CA ALA A 11 4.90 -8.57 -29.50
C ALA A 11 4.78 -7.04 -29.42
N GLN A 12 3.55 -6.52 -29.46
CA GLN A 12 3.26 -5.09 -29.32
C GLN A 12 3.70 -4.55 -27.96
N LEU A 13 3.38 -5.25 -26.86
CA LEU A 13 3.80 -4.85 -25.51
C LEU A 13 5.32 -4.82 -25.35
N ARG A 14 6.03 -5.79 -25.94
CA ARG A 14 7.51 -5.81 -25.94
C ARG A 14 8.08 -4.62 -26.71
N GLN A 15 7.46 -4.24 -27.83
CA GLN A 15 7.89 -3.09 -28.61
C GLN A 15 7.63 -1.79 -27.86
N GLN A 16 6.48 -1.66 -27.20
CA GLN A 16 6.16 -0.52 -26.34
C GLN A 16 7.13 -0.38 -25.16
N ALA A 17 7.45 -1.49 -24.48
CA ALA A 17 8.42 -1.49 -23.39
C ALA A 17 9.81 -1.02 -23.86
N ARG A 18 10.27 -1.50 -25.04
CA ARG A 18 11.54 -1.05 -25.63
C ARG A 18 11.51 0.44 -25.98
N SER A 19 10.44 0.92 -26.61
CA SER A 19 10.33 2.35 -26.94
C SER A 19 10.35 3.23 -25.69
N LEU A 20 9.72 2.79 -24.60
CA LEU A 20 9.66 3.52 -23.34
C LEU A 20 11.03 3.52 -22.63
N GLU A 21 11.78 2.41 -22.70
CA GLU A 21 13.17 2.36 -22.23
C GLU A 21 14.06 3.36 -23.00
N THR A 22 13.95 3.40 -24.34
CA THR A 22 14.72 4.33 -25.17
C THR A 22 14.36 5.78 -24.88
N GLN A 23 13.06 6.08 -24.74
CA GLN A 23 12.61 7.42 -24.37
C GLN A 23 13.16 7.86 -23.01
N ARG A 24 13.13 6.96 -22.01
CA ARG A 24 13.64 7.26 -20.67
C ARG A 24 15.17 7.47 -20.67
N GLU A 25 15.91 6.64 -21.41
CA GLU A 25 17.36 6.81 -21.57
C GLU A 25 17.67 8.16 -22.24
N ASN A 26 16.93 8.53 -23.29
CA ASN A 26 17.09 9.83 -23.96
C ASN A 26 16.87 11.00 -22.99
N VAL A 27 15.80 10.99 -22.19
CA VAL A 27 15.52 12.05 -21.20
C VAL A 27 16.62 12.11 -20.13
N ILE A 28 17.06 10.97 -19.59
CA ILE A 28 18.14 10.93 -18.60
C ILE A 28 19.45 11.49 -19.19
N SER A 29 19.76 11.16 -20.44
CA SER A 29 20.94 11.69 -21.13
C SER A 29 20.87 13.20 -21.37
N GLN A 30 19.68 13.73 -21.70
CA GLN A 30 19.44 15.17 -21.84
C GLN A 30 19.60 15.90 -20.50
N LEU A 31 19.01 15.36 -19.43
CA LEU A 31 19.15 15.91 -18.08
C LEU A 31 20.60 15.92 -17.60
N ALA A 32 21.35 14.87 -17.93
CA ALA A 32 22.78 14.80 -17.64
C ALA A 32 23.57 15.90 -18.36
N ARG A 33 23.28 16.15 -19.64
CA ARG A 33 23.93 17.21 -20.42
C ARG A 33 23.58 18.61 -19.90
N LEU A 34 22.31 18.86 -19.54
CA LEU A 34 21.89 20.14 -18.97
C LEU A 34 22.59 20.43 -17.65
N LEU A 35 22.73 19.41 -16.80
CA LEU A 35 23.42 19.54 -15.53
C LEU A 35 24.90 19.87 -15.71
N ASP A 36 25.56 19.23 -16.68
CA ASP A 36 26.97 19.49 -17.03
C ASP A 36 27.17 20.89 -17.65
N SER A 37 26.19 21.38 -18.41
CA SER A 37 26.26 22.71 -19.06
C SER A 37 26.03 23.90 -18.13
N GLU A 38 25.29 23.72 -17.03
CA GLU A 38 24.99 24.79 -16.08
C GLU A 38 25.75 24.58 -14.75
N ALA A 39 26.86 25.31 -14.58
CA ALA A 39 27.69 25.23 -13.37
C ALA A 39 26.91 25.54 -12.07
N THR A 40 25.89 26.40 -12.14
CA THR A 40 24.98 26.73 -11.03
C THR A 40 24.05 25.56 -10.66
N LEU A 41 23.67 24.72 -11.62
CA LEU A 41 22.89 23.51 -11.37
C LEU A 41 23.75 22.37 -10.84
N THR A 42 24.99 22.27 -11.31
CA THR A 42 25.95 21.28 -10.82
C THR A 42 26.27 21.44 -9.34
N SER A 43 26.27 22.66 -8.79
CA SER A 43 26.48 22.87 -7.35
C SER A 43 25.31 22.41 -6.46
N SER A 44 24.13 22.20 -7.05
CA SER A 44 22.96 21.71 -6.32
C SER A 44 23.07 20.20 -6.07
N ALA A 45 23.50 19.83 -4.87
CA ALA A 45 23.62 18.44 -4.42
C ALA A 45 22.31 17.64 -4.60
N LEU A 46 21.15 18.29 -4.45
CA LEU A 46 19.85 17.66 -4.67
C LEU A 46 19.64 17.26 -6.13
N LYS A 47 20.01 18.12 -7.10
CA LYS A 47 19.81 17.81 -8.54
C LYS A 47 20.74 16.69 -9.01
N GLN A 48 21.98 16.68 -8.53
CA GLN A 48 22.93 15.58 -8.76
C GLN A 48 22.44 14.26 -8.18
N ASN A 49 21.92 14.28 -6.94
CA ASN A 49 21.38 13.09 -6.28
C ASN A 49 20.14 12.53 -7.03
N ASN A 50 19.22 13.39 -7.45
CA ASN A 50 18.05 12.98 -8.21
C ASN A 50 18.43 12.36 -9.57
N LEU A 51 19.42 12.91 -10.28
CA LEU A 51 19.91 12.32 -11.54
C LEU A 51 20.54 10.93 -11.30
N ALA A 52 21.34 10.79 -10.24
CA ALA A 52 21.92 9.50 -9.86
C ALA A 52 20.83 8.47 -9.56
N LEU A 53 19.82 8.84 -8.78
CA LEU A 53 18.66 7.99 -8.49
C LEU A 53 17.89 7.60 -9.76
N LEU A 54 17.69 8.53 -10.70
CA LEU A 54 17.00 8.25 -11.97
C LEU A 54 17.77 7.24 -12.83
N ARG A 55 19.11 7.32 -12.86
CA ARG A 55 19.99 6.37 -13.55
C ARG A 55 19.96 5.00 -12.89
N GLU A 56 20.04 4.95 -11.56
CA GLU A 56 19.96 3.71 -10.79
C GLU A 56 18.62 3.01 -11.03
N LYS A 57 17.50 3.73 -10.88
CA LYS A 57 16.16 3.19 -11.15
C LYS A 57 16.00 2.75 -12.61
N HIS A 58 16.66 3.42 -13.57
CA HIS A 58 16.60 2.98 -14.96
C HIS A 58 17.38 1.68 -15.20
N ALA A 59 18.56 1.56 -14.61
CA ALA A 59 19.37 0.35 -14.65
C ALA A 59 18.67 -0.84 -13.97
N GLU A 60 17.98 -0.60 -12.86
CA GLU A 60 17.15 -1.60 -12.18
C GLU A 60 16.02 -2.11 -13.08
N HIS A 61 15.23 -1.21 -13.68
CA HIS A 61 14.15 -1.60 -14.59
C HIS A 61 14.66 -2.41 -15.79
N LYS A 62 15.84 -2.07 -16.34
CA LYS A 62 16.49 -2.84 -17.41
C LYS A 62 16.82 -4.27 -16.97
N ARG A 63 17.39 -4.42 -15.77
CA ARG A 63 17.72 -5.74 -15.20
C ARG A 63 16.45 -6.55 -14.96
N ASP A 64 15.40 -5.93 -14.44
CA ASP A 64 14.14 -6.61 -14.16
C ASP A 64 13.42 -7.04 -15.43
N LEU A 65 13.46 -6.23 -16.50
CA LEU A 65 12.92 -6.64 -17.80
C LEU A 65 13.67 -7.84 -18.40
N VAL A 66 14.99 -7.91 -18.23
CA VAL A 66 15.77 -9.08 -18.66
C VAL A 66 15.41 -10.31 -17.83
N ARG A 67 15.33 -10.18 -16.50
CA ARG A 67 14.89 -11.26 -15.61
C ARG A 67 13.50 -11.77 -15.97
N LEU A 68 12.53 -10.86 -16.12
CA LEU A 68 11.16 -11.19 -16.49
C LEU A 68 11.09 -11.91 -17.84
N ARG A 69 11.87 -11.45 -18.84
CA ARG A 69 11.96 -12.12 -20.14
C ARG A 69 12.46 -13.55 -20.02
N ASN A 70 13.50 -13.77 -19.21
CA ASN A 70 14.05 -15.10 -18.98
C ASN A 70 13.04 -16.00 -18.24
N THR A 71 12.37 -15.48 -17.21
CA THR A 71 11.32 -16.21 -16.48
C THR A 71 10.16 -16.61 -17.40
N ILE A 72 9.71 -15.70 -18.27
CA ILE A 72 8.64 -15.99 -19.25
C ILE A 72 9.11 -17.03 -20.26
N ALA A 73 10.35 -16.94 -20.75
CA ALA A 73 10.90 -17.93 -21.68
C ALA A 73 10.94 -19.32 -21.03
N GLN A 74 11.49 -19.42 -19.82
CA GLN A 74 11.52 -20.67 -19.05
C GLN A 74 10.13 -21.23 -18.77
N ALA A 75 9.17 -20.37 -18.38
CA ALA A 75 7.79 -20.79 -18.14
C ALA A 75 7.12 -21.31 -19.42
N ARG A 76 7.38 -20.68 -20.57
CA ARG A 76 6.88 -21.12 -21.87
C ARG A 76 7.50 -22.44 -22.31
N ASP A 77 8.81 -22.60 -22.14
CA ASP A 77 9.51 -23.84 -22.51
C ASP A 77 9.03 -24.99 -21.61
N ARG A 78 8.86 -24.73 -20.30
CA ARG A 78 8.21 -25.68 -19.38
C ARG A 78 6.79 -26.01 -19.80
N ALA A 79 5.97 -25.04 -20.19
CA ALA A 79 4.61 -25.29 -20.66
C ALA A 79 4.59 -26.16 -21.92
N HIS A 80 5.51 -25.93 -22.86
CA HIS A 80 5.64 -26.77 -24.06
C HIS A 80 6.01 -28.21 -23.70
N LEU A 81 7.02 -28.40 -22.84
CA LEU A 81 7.42 -29.74 -22.38
C LEU A 81 6.29 -30.45 -21.64
N LEU A 82 5.61 -29.75 -20.73
CA LEU A 82 4.49 -30.32 -19.97
C LEU A 82 3.28 -30.63 -20.85
N THR A 83 3.02 -29.88 -21.93
CA THR A 83 1.88 -30.16 -22.81
C THR A 83 2.06 -31.49 -23.54
N ASN A 84 3.25 -31.76 -24.06
CA ASN A 84 3.56 -33.03 -24.72
C ASN A 84 3.55 -34.20 -23.73
N VAL A 85 4.15 -34.01 -22.55
CA VAL A 85 4.13 -35.05 -21.52
C VAL A 85 2.70 -35.32 -21.04
N ARG A 86 1.84 -34.30 -20.96
CA ARG A 86 0.43 -34.46 -20.58
C ARG A 86 -0.33 -35.31 -21.60
N SER A 87 -0.16 -35.04 -22.89
CA SER A 87 -0.81 -35.84 -23.93
C SER A 87 -0.37 -37.31 -23.88
N ASP A 88 0.93 -37.56 -23.66
CA ASP A 88 1.47 -38.92 -23.59
C ASP A 88 0.96 -39.66 -22.33
N ILE A 89 0.86 -38.96 -21.19
CA ILE A 89 0.28 -39.50 -19.94
C ILE A 89 -1.21 -39.79 -20.10
N ASP A 90 -1.96 -38.88 -20.73
CA ASP A 90 -3.40 -39.03 -20.93
C ASP A 90 -3.68 -40.22 -21.86
N GLU A 91 -2.86 -40.42 -22.90
CA GLU A 91 -2.92 -41.59 -23.78
C GLU A 91 -2.57 -42.89 -23.06
N TYR A 92 -1.51 -42.89 -22.24
CA TYR A 92 -1.16 -44.04 -21.39
C TYR A 92 -2.29 -44.39 -20.41
N ARG A 93 -2.89 -43.40 -19.76
CA ARG A 93 -4.02 -43.60 -18.84
C ARG A 93 -5.27 -44.12 -19.55
N ALA A 94 -5.53 -43.69 -20.77
CA ALA A 94 -6.63 -44.21 -21.59
C ALA A 94 -6.44 -45.70 -21.93
N ASN A 95 -5.18 -46.13 -22.13
CA ASN A 95 -4.84 -47.52 -22.42
C ASN A 95 -4.76 -48.41 -21.15
N ASN A 96 -4.62 -47.82 -19.96
CA ASN A 96 -4.47 -48.53 -18.69
C ASN A 96 -5.40 -47.96 -17.58
N PRO A 97 -6.70 -48.30 -17.60
CA PRO A 97 -7.70 -47.70 -16.71
C PRO A 97 -7.46 -48.01 -15.21
N GLU A 98 -7.00 -49.21 -14.85
CA GLU A 98 -6.72 -49.57 -13.45
C GLU A 98 -5.59 -48.72 -12.83
N ALA A 99 -4.54 -48.42 -13.61
CA ALA A 99 -3.43 -47.59 -13.15
C ALA A 99 -3.86 -46.12 -13.01
N ALA A 100 -4.72 -45.64 -13.92
CA ALA A 100 -5.26 -44.29 -13.87
C ALA A 100 -6.15 -44.06 -12.63
N GLU A 101 -6.96 -45.04 -12.25
CA GLU A 101 -7.79 -44.99 -11.04
C GLU A 101 -6.93 -44.95 -9.77
N ALA A 102 -5.90 -45.80 -9.67
CA ALA A 102 -4.99 -45.80 -8.53
C ALA A 102 -4.24 -44.46 -8.37
N GLU A 103 -3.78 -43.86 -9.47
CA GLU A 103 -3.13 -42.55 -9.45
C GLU A 103 -4.10 -41.43 -9.05
N TYR A 104 -5.35 -41.50 -9.51
CA TYR A 104 -6.40 -40.57 -9.10
C TYR A 104 -6.68 -40.66 -7.59
N MET A 105 -6.77 -41.87 -7.02
CA MET A 105 -6.98 -42.05 -5.58
C MET A 105 -5.81 -41.49 -4.75
N LEU A 106 -4.56 -41.67 -5.21
CA LEU A 106 -3.38 -41.09 -4.57
C LEU A 106 -3.36 -39.55 -4.66
N ALA A 107 -3.70 -39.00 -5.83
CA ALA A 107 -3.81 -37.56 -6.02
C ALA A 107 -4.90 -36.95 -5.13
N GLU A 108 -6.04 -37.62 -4.99
CA GLU A 108 -7.12 -37.15 -4.11
C GLU A 108 -6.71 -37.18 -2.64
N ARG A 109 -6.00 -38.22 -2.19
CA ARG A 109 -5.38 -38.23 -0.86
C ARG A 109 -4.47 -37.03 -0.65
N SER A 110 -3.58 -36.72 -1.61
CA SER A 110 -2.70 -35.56 -1.52
C SER A 110 -3.49 -34.25 -1.46
N ARG A 111 -4.58 -34.11 -2.22
CA ARG A 111 -5.45 -32.92 -2.15
C ARG A 111 -6.11 -32.78 -0.78
N ILE A 112 -6.57 -33.89 -0.19
CA ILE A 112 -7.13 -33.94 1.17
C ILE A 112 -6.07 -33.53 2.20
N ASP A 113 -4.87 -34.09 2.14
CA ASP A 113 -3.77 -33.78 3.07
C ASP A 113 -3.39 -32.29 3.00
N ASN A 114 -3.29 -31.73 1.79
CA ASN A 114 -3.04 -30.30 1.59
C ASN A 114 -4.17 -29.44 2.16
N SER A 115 -5.43 -29.81 1.92
CA SER A 115 -6.59 -29.09 2.47
C SER A 115 -6.62 -29.14 3.99
N HIS A 116 -6.25 -30.27 4.59
CA HIS A 116 -6.10 -30.39 6.04
C HIS A 116 -5.02 -29.46 6.57
N SER A 117 -3.83 -29.44 5.95
CA SER A 117 -2.75 -28.53 6.37
C SER A 117 -3.14 -27.05 6.27
N MET A 118 -3.96 -26.68 5.28
CA MET A 118 -4.50 -25.34 5.14
C MET A 118 -5.51 -25.03 6.25
N ALA A 119 -6.40 -25.96 6.57
CA ALA A 119 -7.33 -25.80 7.69
C ALA A 119 -6.58 -25.62 9.02
N ASP A 120 -5.52 -26.39 9.25
CA ASP A 120 -4.65 -26.26 10.43
C ASP A 120 -3.94 -24.90 10.48
N SER A 121 -3.47 -24.40 9.33
CA SER A 121 -2.87 -23.08 9.23
C SER A 121 -3.87 -21.96 9.56
N VAL A 122 -5.10 -22.04 9.04
CA VAL A 122 -6.17 -21.08 9.34
C VAL A 122 -6.57 -21.15 10.82
N LEU A 123 -6.65 -22.34 11.39
CA LEU A 123 -6.96 -22.53 12.81
C LEU A 123 -5.87 -21.94 13.70
N SER A 124 -4.60 -22.21 13.37
CA SER A 124 -3.44 -21.62 14.06
C SER A 124 -3.44 -20.10 13.96
N GLN A 125 -3.73 -19.55 12.78
CA GLN A 125 -3.87 -18.10 12.60
C GLN A 125 -5.03 -17.53 13.42
N ALA A 126 -6.17 -18.22 13.49
CA ALA A 126 -7.31 -17.81 14.30
C ALA A 126 -6.96 -17.77 15.80
N TYR A 127 -6.23 -18.76 16.32
CA TYR A 127 -5.72 -18.74 17.69
C TYR A 127 -4.75 -17.59 17.95
N ALA A 128 -3.81 -17.34 17.03
CA ALA A 128 -2.90 -16.21 17.14
C ALA A 128 -3.64 -14.85 17.13
N VAL A 129 -4.69 -14.72 16.31
CA VAL A 129 -5.54 -13.53 16.29
C VAL A 129 -6.32 -13.37 17.60
N GLN A 130 -6.88 -14.45 18.14
CA GLN A 130 -7.57 -14.43 19.44
C GLN A 130 -6.64 -13.96 20.57
N ASP A 131 -5.40 -14.46 20.61
CA ASP A 131 -4.40 -14.01 21.58
C ASP A 131 -4.04 -12.53 21.37
N SER A 132 -3.87 -12.11 20.12
CA SER A 132 -3.63 -10.70 19.80
C SER A 132 -4.76 -9.78 20.27
N PHE A 133 -6.03 -10.22 20.19
CA PHE A 133 -7.17 -9.46 20.70
C PHE A 133 -7.19 -9.37 22.22
N ASN A 134 -6.77 -10.43 22.93
CA ASN A 134 -6.63 -10.39 24.38
C ASN A 134 -5.57 -9.36 24.80
N ILE A 135 -4.40 -9.35 24.14
CA ILE A 135 -3.35 -8.37 24.39
C ILE A 135 -3.82 -6.95 24.01
N GLN A 136 -4.51 -6.79 22.87
CA GLN A 136 -5.09 -5.51 22.46
C GLN A 136 -6.12 -4.99 23.47
N ARG A 137 -6.93 -5.87 24.07
CA ARG A 137 -7.88 -5.48 25.13
C ARG A 137 -7.17 -4.95 26.37
N GLU A 138 -6.06 -5.59 26.78
CA GLU A 138 -5.25 -5.11 27.90
C GLU A 138 -4.62 -3.75 27.59
N THR A 139 -4.07 -3.57 26.38
CA THR A 139 -3.50 -2.28 25.97
C THR A 139 -4.57 -1.18 25.92
N LEU A 140 -5.76 -1.44 25.38
CA LEU A 140 -6.89 -0.50 25.39
C LEU A 140 -7.34 -0.15 26.82
N ALA A 141 -7.39 -1.11 27.73
CA ALA A 141 -7.68 -0.85 29.13
C ALA A 141 -6.60 0.03 29.77
N SER A 142 -5.32 -0.19 29.44
CA SER A 142 -4.20 0.64 29.90
C SER A 142 -4.29 2.07 29.34
N ILE A 143 -4.69 2.23 28.07
CA ILE A 143 -4.89 3.52 27.42
C ILE A 143 -6.05 4.25 28.10
N ASN A 144 -7.18 3.59 28.36
CA ASN A 144 -8.32 4.18 29.06
C ASN A 144 -7.93 4.65 30.47
N ARG A 145 -7.17 3.83 31.22
CA ARG A 145 -6.61 4.23 32.52
C ARG A 145 -5.71 5.45 32.40
N ARG A 146 -4.80 5.49 31.42
CA ARG A 146 -3.91 6.64 31.17
C ARG A 146 -4.67 7.90 30.75
N ILE A 147 -5.69 7.79 29.91
CA ILE A 147 -6.56 8.91 29.50
C ILE A 147 -7.31 9.45 30.72
N THR A 148 -7.88 8.57 31.54
CA THR A 148 -8.57 8.95 32.78
C THR A 148 -7.61 9.64 33.75
N MET A 149 -6.39 9.12 33.91
CA MET A 149 -5.35 9.75 34.72
C MET A 149 -4.90 11.09 34.15
N ALA A 150 -4.71 11.22 32.83
CA ALA A 150 -4.38 12.48 32.17
C ALA A 150 -5.50 13.52 32.33
N ALA A 151 -6.76 13.11 32.15
CA ALA A 151 -7.92 13.97 32.41
C ALA A 151 -7.97 14.42 33.88
N SER A 152 -7.58 13.56 34.83
CA SER A 152 -7.46 13.92 36.25
C SER A 152 -6.25 14.79 36.59
N GLN A 153 -5.18 14.76 35.77
CA GLN A 153 -3.98 15.62 35.87
C GLN A 153 -4.07 16.92 35.07
N VAL A 154 -5.17 17.14 34.33
CA VAL A 154 -5.60 18.46 33.86
C VAL A 154 -6.75 19.00 34.76
N PRO A 155 -6.63 19.05 36.10
CA PRO A 155 -7.59 19.76 36.93
C PRO A 155 -7.32 21.25 36.72
N GLY A 156 -8.26 21.95 36.09
CA GLY A 156 -8.11 23.39 35.89
C GLY A 156 -8.78 23.94 34.65
N LEU A 157 -9.07 23.13 33.63
CA LEU A 157 -9.83 23.60 32.46
C LEU A 157 -11.22 24.12 32.85
N ASN A 158 -11.90 23.48 33.82
CA ASN A 158 -13.18 23.98 34.32
C ASN A 158 -13.05 25.32 35.11
N SER A 159 -11.91 25.56 35.77
CA SER A 159 -11.65 26.85 36.41
C SER A 159 -11.19 27.92 35.40
N LEU A 160 -10.44 27.55 34.38
CA LEU A 160 -9.98 28.44 33.30
C LEU A 160 -11.17 28.88 32.44
N ILE A 161 -12.06 27.95 32.06
CA ILE A 161 -13.30 28.27 31.34
C ILE A 161 -14.23 29.14 32.20
N GLY A 162 -14.30 28.88 33.52
CA GLY A 162 -15.04 29.72 34.47
C GLY A 162 -14.50 31.14 34.58
N ARG A 163 -13.17 31.31 34.65
CA ARG A 163 -12.52 32.64 34.70
C ARG A 163 -12.71 33.44 33.39
N ILE A 164 -12.68 32.77 32.24
CA ILE A 164 -12.94 33.39 30.93
C ILE A 164 -14.42 33.85 30.84
N SER A 165 -15.36 32.99 31.24
CA SER A 165 -16.79 33.32 31.27
C SER A 165 -17.12 34.47 32.22
N ALA A 166 -16.51 34.49 33.41
CA ALA A 166 -16.70 35.55 34.40
C ALA A 166 -16.25 36.93 33.89
N LYS A 167 -15.13 37.01 33.15
CA LYS A 167 -14.67 38.26 32.54
C LYS A 167 -15.67 38.77 31.49
N LYS A 168 -16.13 37.89 30.60
CA LYS A 168 -17.08 38.23 29.52
C LYS A 168 -18.43 38.71 30.07
N ARG A 169 -18.92 38.10 31.16
CA ARG A 169 -20.15 38.53 31.84
C ARG A 169 -20.02 39.93 32.43
N ARG A 170 -18.86 40.25 33.01
CA ARG A 170 -18.60 41.55 33.62
C ARG A 170 -18.52 42.67 32.56
N ASP A 171 -17.87 42.41 31.44
CA ASP A 171 -17.81 43.35 30.31
C ASP A 171 -19.21 43.58 29.71
N GLY A 172 -20.03 42.53 29.60
CA GLY A 172 -21.43 42.65 29.15
C GLY A 172 -22.31 43.49 30.08
N ILE A 173 -22.15 43.35 31.41
CA ILE A 173 -22.89 44.17 32.39
C ILE A 173 -22.49 45.65 32.28
N ILE A 174 -21.19 45.95 32.12
CA ILE A 174 -20.71 47.33 31.98
C ILE A 174 -21.26 47.97 30.71
N MET A 175 -21.18 47.27 29.57
CA MET A 175 -21.70 47.77 28.29
C MET A 175 -23.23 47.96 28.32
N GLY A 176 -23.97 47.01 28.93
CA GLY A 176 -25.41 47.12 29.11
C GLY A 176 -25.81 48.29 30.02
N ALA A 177 -25.10 48.51 31.12
CA ALA A 177 -25.34 49.63 32.02
C ALA A 177 -25.06 50.98 31.34
N PHE A 178 -24.01 51.06 30.52
CA PHE A 178 -23.70 52.27 29.76
C PHE A 178 -24.81 52.63 28.76
N ILE A 179 -25.29 51.64 28.00
CA ILE A 179 -26.39 51.83 27.05
C ILE A 179 -27.67 52.27 27.77
N ALA A 180 -28.03 51.62 28.88
CA ALA A 180 -29.21 51.99 29.67
C ALA A 180 -29.11 53.41 30.24
N PHE A 181 -27.94 53.81 30.73
CA PHE A 181 -27.70 55.17 31.22
C PHE A 181 -27.83 56.21 30.10
N CYS A 182 -27.27 55.96 28.92
CA CYS A 182 -27.44 56.84 27.77
C CYS A 182 -28.91 57.03 27.39
N PHE A 183 -29.71 55.97 27.40
CA PHE A 183 -31.15 56.08 27.13
C PHE A 183 -31.91 56.87 28.19
N LEU A 184 -31.57 56.73 29.48
CA LEU A 184 -32.20 57.50 30.56
C LEU A 184 -31.90 59.00 30.47
N VAL A 185 -30.64 59.36 30.19
CA VAL A 185 -30.25 60.77 30.00
C VAL A 185 -30.93 61.35 28.77
N PHE A 186 -30.99 60.60 27.67
CA PHE A 186 -31.68 61.04 26.47
C PHE A 186 -33.18 61.25 26.69
N TRP A 187 -33.84 60.33 27.41
CA TRP A 187 -35.25 60.47 27.79
C TRP A 187 -35.50 61.65 28.73
N TRP A 188 -34.57 61.94 29.64
CA TRP A 188 -34.73 63.07 30.56
C TRP A 188 -34.53 64.43 29.87
N PHE A 189 -33.63 64.48 28.88
CA PHE A 189 -33.25 65.73 28.21
C PHE A 189 -34.17 66.11 27.03
N LEU A 190 -34.98 65.17 26.54
CA LEU A 190 -35.99 65.38 25.49
C LEU A 190 -37.38 65.61 26.12
#